data_AF-A0A2P1BNI6-F1
#
_entry.id   AF-A0A2P1BNI6-F1
#
_cell.length_a   1.000
_cell.length_b   1.000
_cell.length_c   1.000
_cell.angle_alpha   90.00
_cell.angle_beta   90.00
_cell.angle_gamma   90.00
#
_symmetry.space_group_name_H-M   'P 1'
#
loop_
_entity.id
_entity.type
_entity.pdbx_description
1 polymer ?
#
loop_
_entity_poly.entity_id
_entity_poly.type
_entity_poly.pdbx_seq_one_letter_code
_entity_poly.pdbx_strand_id
1 'polypeptide(L)'
;MGGEPPAVTAPLEQVQIDHTVIDLIVVDDRDRQPIGRPYLTLAIDVFTRCVLGMVVTLEAPSAVSVGLCLVHVACDKRPWLEGLNVEMDWQMSGKPLLLYLDNAAEFKSEALRRVASSMASGWTIARWDSRTMAASWNGSSARRCR
;
A
#
# COMPACT_ATOMS: atom_id res chain seq x y z
N MET A 1 21.19 -17.69 4.11
CA MET A 1 20.49 -17.91 5.39
C MET A 1 19.14 -17.22 5.28
N GLY A 2 18.13 -17.92 4.76
CA GLY A 2 16.76 -17.41 4.70
C GLY A 2 16.13 -17.64 6.06
N GLY A 3 16.08 -16.61 6.89
CA GLY A 3 15.35 -16.67 8.16
C GLY A 3 13.86 -16.61 7.90
N GLU A 4 13.09 -17.29 8.74
CA GLU A 4 11.64 -17.08 8.79
C GLU A 4 11.39 -15.57 9.03
N PRO A 5 10.52 -14.91 8.24
CA PRO A 5 10.17 -13.52 8.53
C PRO A 5 9.64 -13.46 9.96
N PRO A 6 10.05 -12.46 10.76
CA PRO A 6 9.61 -12.36 12.14
C PRO A 6 8.09 -12.37 12.21
N ALA A 7 7.54 -13.13 13.16
CA ALA A 7 6.10 -13.19 13.35
C ALA A 7 5.58 -11.80 13.71
N VAL A 8 4.58 -11.32 12.96
CA VAL A 8 3.89 -10.05 13.24
C VAL A 8 2.85 -10.32 14.31
N THR A 9 2.92 -9.60 15.43
CA THR A 9 2.15 -9.87 16.66
C THR A 9 1.14 -8.79 17.01
N ALA A 10 1.25 -7.60 16.40
CA ALA A 10 0.35 -6.48 16.67
C ALA A 10 -0.05 -5.70 15.39
N PRO A 11 -1.19 -4.99 15.40
CA PRO A 11 -1.56 -4.05 14.34
C PRO A 11 -0.48 -2.99 14.16
N LEU A 12 -0.26 -2.57 12.90
CA LEU A 12 0.73 -1.57 12.49
C LEU A 12 2.19 -1.98 12.71
N GLU A 13 2.45 -3.20 13.18
CA GLU A 13 3.83 -3.69 13.32
C GLU A 13 4.49 -3.89 11.95
N GLN A 14 3.75 -4.42 10.98
CA GLN A 14 4.20 -4.57 9.61
C GLN A 14 3.10 -4.18 8.63
N VAL A 15 3.42 -3.26 7.73
CA VAL A 15 2.54 -2.82 6.65
C VAL A 15 3.23 -3.08 5.32
N GLN A 16 2.50 -3.73 4.41
CA GLN A 16 2.94 -3.99 3.05
C GLN A 16 2.25 -3.01 2.10
N ILE A 17 3.03 -2.48 1.18
CA ILE A 17 2.53 -1.67 0.07
C ILE A 17 2.69 -2.48 -1.21
N ASP A 18 1.59 -2.58 -1.93
CA ASP A 18 1.45 -3.33 -3.18
C ASP A 18 0.81 -2.43 -4.23
N HIS A 19 1.22 -2.62 -5.48
CA HIS A 19 0.70 -1.87 -6.63
C HIS A 19 0.09 -2.82 -7.65
N THR A 20 -1.16 -2.57 -8.02
CA THR A 20 -1.87 -3.39 -9.00
C THR A 20 -2.56 -2.55 -10.06
N VAL A 21 -2.57 -3.03 -11.30
CA VAL A 21 -3.34 -2.39 -12.38
C VAL A 21 -4.80 -2.80 -12.22
N ILE A 22 -5.69 -1.83 -12.03
CA ILE A 22 -7.11 -2.09 -11.88
C ILE A 22 -7.68 -2.54 -13.23
N ASP A 23 -8.56 -3.54 -13.19
CA ASP A 23 -9.28 -4.01 -14.37
C ASP A 23 -10.49 -3.14 -14.73
N LEU A 24 -10.24 -1.84 -14.86
CA LEU A 24 -11.22 -0.84 -15.28
C LEU A 24 -10.55 0.11 -16.28
N ILE A 25 -11.30 0.57 -17.28
CA ILE A 25 -10.85 1.58 -18.23
C ILE A 25 -11.52 2.89 -17.86
N VAL A 26 -10.72 3.88 -17.48
CA VAL A 26 -11.18 5.26 -17.30
C VAL A 26 -11.41 5.86 -18.67
N VAL A 27 -12.54 6.54 -18.84
CA VAL A 27 -12.92 7.20 -20.08
C VAL A 27 -13.19 8.68 -19.84
N ASP A 28 -12.98 9.48 -20.88
CA ASP A 28 -13.30 10.90 -20.88
C ASP A 28 -14.82 11.13 -20.69
N ASP A 29 -15.18 12.23 -20.03
CA ASP A 29 -16.58 12.53 -19.68
C ASP A 29 -17.41 13.02 -20.87
N ARG A 30 -16.78 13.70 -21.84
CA ARG A 30 -17.43 14.29 -23.02
C ARG A 30 -17.55 13.28 -24.15
N ASP A 31 -16.41 12.75 -24.59
CA ASP A 31 -16.33 11.96 -25.82
C ASP A 31 -16.29 10.45 -25.56
N ARG A 32 -16.29 10.03 -24.29
CA ARG A 32 -16.22 8.61 -23.84
C ARG A 32 -15.01 7.86 -24.41
N GLN A 33 -13.96 8.58 -24.78
CA GLN A 33 -12.73 8.00 -25.29
C GLN A 33 -11.93 7.33 -24.16
N PRO A 34 -11.30 6.16 -24.41
CA PRO A 34 -10.52 5.48 -23.39
C PRO A 34 -9.25 6.29 -23.06
N ILE A 35 -9.10 6.64 -21.79
CA ILE A 35 -7.91 7.31 -21.25
C ILE A 35 -6.86 6.25 -20.88
N GLY A 36 -7.27 5.21 -20.15
CA GLY A 36 -6.37 4.14 -19.75
C GLY A 36 -6.82 3.36 -18.52
N ARG A 37 -5.99 2.39 -18.10
CA ARG A 37 -6.20 1.60 -16.89
C ARG A 37 -5.43 2.23 -15.73
N PRO A 38 -6.08 2.52 -14.60
CA PRO A 38 -5.40 3.12 -13.46
C PRO A 38 -4.64 2.09 -12.65
N TYR A 39 -3.59 2.54 -11.98
CA TYR A 39 -2.89 1.83 -10.93
C TYR A 39 -3.52 2.11 -9.57
N LEU A 40 -3.69 1.06 -8.78
CA LEU A 40 -4.08 1.10 -7.38
C LEU A 40 -2.87 0.77 -6.52
N THR A 41 -2.52 1.68 -5.63
CA THR A 41 -1.53 1.49 -4.58
C THR A 41 -2.27 1.25 -3.27
N LEU A 42 -1.98 0.16 -2.56
CA LEU A 42 -2.62 -0.17 -1.29
C LEU A 42 -1.58 -0.28 -0.18
N ALA A 43 -1.91 0.19 1.02
CA ALA A 43 -1.18 -0.11 2.25
C ALA A 43 -2.00 -1.09 3.10
N ILE A 44 -1.47 -2.28 3.33
CA ILE A 44 -2.15 -3.38 4.01
C ILE A 44 -1.40 -3.73 5.28
N ASP A 45 -2.10 -3.74 6.41
CA ASP A 45 -1.56 -4.23 7.67
C ASP A 45 -1.47 -5.76 7.66
N VAL A 46 -0.29 -6.32 7.93
CA VAL A 46 -0.06 -7.77 7.83
C VAL A 46 -0.79 -8.53 8.95
N PHE A 47 -0.93 -7.92 10.13
CA PHE A 47 -1.57 -8.55 11.29
C PHE A 47 -3.09 -8.63 11.10
N THR A 48 -3.76 -7.51 10.87
CA THR A 48 -5.22 -7.43 10.73
C THR A 48 -5.73 -7.75 9.34
N ARG A 49 -4.87 -7.68 8.30
CA ARG A 49 -5.25 -7.70 6.88
C ARG A 49 -6.12 -6.52 6.43
N CYS A 50 -6.28 -5.49 7.27
CA CYS A 50 -7.04 -4.30 6.91
C CYS A 50 -6.23 -3.40 5.98
N VAL A 51 -6.96 -2.73 5.08
CA VAL A 51 -6.39 -1.67 4.24
C VAL A 51 -6.31 -0.38 5.09
N LEU A 52 -5.10 0.12 5.26
CA LEU A 52 -4.84 1.35 6.00
C LEU A 52 -4.95 2.59 5.11
N GLY A 53 -4.64 2.46 3.83
CA GLY A 53 -4.75 3.55 2.88
C GLY A 53 -4.63 3.10 1.44
N MET A 54 -5.03 3.96 0.52
CA MET A 54 -4.98 3.68 -0.91
C MET A 54 -4.77 4.93 -1.75
N VAL A 55 -4.22 4.75 -2.94
CA VAL A 55 -4.10 5.78 -3.98
C VAL A 55 -4.46 5.17 -5.32
N VAL A 56 -5.34 5.84 -6.06
CA VAL A 56 -5.68 5.48 -7.44
C VAL A 56 -5.12 6.57 -8.35
N THR A 57 -4.33 6.18 -9.35
CA THR A 57 -3.72 7.12 -10.30
C THR A 57 -3.57 6.49 -11.68
N LEU A 58 -3.59 7.29 -12.73
CA LEU A 58 -3.25 6.82 -14.09
C LEU A 58 -1.73 6.74 -14.32
N GLU A 59 -0.96 7.38 -13.44
CA GLU A 59 0.51 7.33 -13.47
C GLU A 59 1.03 5.99 -12.97
N ALA A 60 2.16 5.55 -13.52
CA ALA A 60 2.82 4.33 -13.06
C ALA A 60 3.24 4.43 -11.58
N PRO A 61 3.35 3.29 -10.87
CA PRO A 61 3.85 3.24 -9.51
C PRO A 61 5.16 3.98 -9.36
N SER A 62 5.21 4.84 -8.36
CA SER A 62 6.37 5.66 -8.05
C SER A 62 6.40 6.00 -6.57
N ALA A 63 7.54 6.52 -6.11
CA ALA A 63 7.68 7.00 -4.73
C ALA A 63 6.65 8.08 -4.36
N VAL A 64 6.12 8.83 -5.34
CA VAL A 64 5.03 9.78 -5.11
C VAL A 64 3.75 9.05 -4.74
N SER A 65 3.38 8.00 -5.49
CA SER A 65 2.19 7.19 -5.19
C SER A 65 2.29 6.52 -3.81
N VAL A 66 3.48 6.02 -3.45
CA VAL A 66 3.76 5.47 -2.11
C VAL A 66 3.65 6.55 -1.05
N GLY A 67 4.25 7.72 -1.25
CA GLY A 67 4.20 8.83 -0.31
C GLY A 67 2.76 9.31 -0.05
N LEU A 68 1.96 9.47 -1.11
CA LEU A 68 0.54 9.80 -1.00
C LEU A 68 -0.24 8.71 -0.26
N CYS A 69 0.08 7.44 -0.49
CA CYS A 69 -0.53 6.32 0.23
C CYS A 69 -0.21 6.39 1.73
N LEU A 70 1.04 6.67 2.09
CA LEU A 70 1.45 6.85 3.50
C LEU A 70 0.77 8.05 4.16
N VAL A 71 0.61 9.17 3.43
CA VAL A 71 -0.21 10.30 3.91
C VAL A 71 -1.62 9.84 4.19
N HIS A 72 -2.23 9.11 3.27
CA HIS A 72 -3.59 8.58 3.43
C HIS A 72 -3.72 7.58 4.59
N VAL A 73 -2.66 6.82 4.90
CA VAL A 73 -2.59 5.94 6.09
C VAL A 73 -2.60 6.77 7.38
N ALA A 74 -1.82 7.84 7.44
CA ALA A 74 -1.65 8.67 8.63
C ALA A 74 -2.81 9.65 8.87
N CYS A 75 -3.47 10.11 7.80
CA CYS A 75 -4.54 11.10 7.88
C CYS A 75 -5.90 10.50 8.24
N ASP A 76 -6.74 11.34 8.84
CA ASP A 76 -8.15 11.07 9.02
C ASP A 76 -8.85 10.99 7.65
N LYS A 77 -9.57 9.88 7.42
CA LYS A 77 -10.24 9.58 6.16
C LYS A 77 -11.63 10.19 6.07
N ARG A 78 -12.21 10.67 7.17
CA ARG A 78 -13.57 11.26 7.18
C ARG A 78 -13.74 12.38 6.14
N PRO A 79 -12.87 13.41 6.08
CA PRO A 79 -13.04 14.48 5.10
C PRO A 79 -12.91 13.99 3.65
N TRP A 80 -12.07 12.98 3.43
CA TRP A 80 -11.88 12.38 2.10
C TRP A 80 -13.10 11.56 1.67
N LEU A 81 -13.69 10.78 2.57
CA LEU A 81 -14.93 10.01 2.34
C LEU A 81 -16.14 10.92 2.13
N GLU A 82 -16.26 11.99 2.91
CA GLU A 82 -17.30 13.02 2.75
C GLU A 82 -17.24 13.64 1.35
N GLY A 83 -16.03 13.98 0.87
CA GLY A 83 -15.84 14.52 -0.48
C GLY A 83 -16.23 13.54 -1.60
N LEU A 84 -16.24 12.23 -1.32
CA LEU A 84 -16.69 11.19 -2.25
C LEU A 84 -18.16 10.81 -2.09
N ASN A 85 -18.87 11.42 -1.12
CA ASN A 85 -20.25 11.09 -0.77
C ASN A 85 -20.43 9.59 -0.44
N VAL A 86 -19.45 9.03 0.30
CA VAL A 86 -19.46 7.63 0.75
C VAL A 86 -19.74 7.58 2.24
N GLU A 87 -20.87 6.98 2.62
CA GLU A 87 -21.22 6.71 4.02
C GLU A 87 -20.54 5.41 4.48
N MET A 88 -19.29 5.50 4.91
CA MET A 88 -18.57 4.40 5.55
C MET A 88 -17.70 4.91 6.69
N ASP A 89 -17.42 4.04 7.66
CA ASP A 89 -16.44 4.32 8.70
C ASP A 89 -15.13 3.61 8.39
N TRP A 90 -14.08 4.38 8.08
CA TRP A 90 -12.74 3.88 7.81
C TRP A 90 -11.80 4.29 8.93
N GLN A 91 -11.91 3.58 10.06
CA GLN A 91 -11.22 3.89 11.31
C GLN A 91 -9.72 3.57 11.30
N MET A 92 -9.24 2.81 10.31
CA MET A 92 -7.86 2.32 10.25
C MET A 92 -6.89 3.44 9.90
N SER A 93 -6.27 4.04 10.90
CA SER A 93 -5.18 5.00 10.75
C SER A 93 -4.10 4.73 11.78
N GLY A 94 -2.89 5.21 11.50
CA GLY A 94 -1.80 5.14 12.46
C GLY A 94 -0.43 5.09 11.81
N LYS A 95 0.58 4.89 12.65
CA LYS A 95 1.98 4.86 12.25
C LYS A 95 2.49 3.42 12.18
N PRO A 96 2.82 2.91 10.99
CA PRO A 96 3.49 1.63 10.85
C PRO A 96 4.89 1.63 11.49
N LEU A 97 5.27 0.52 12.12
CA LEU A 97 6.62 0.30 12.63
C LEU A 97 7.57 -0.11 11.50
N LEU A 98 7.14 -1.11 10.70
CA LEU A 98 7.85 -1.60 9.53
C LEU A 98 7.01 -1.41 8.26
N LEU A 99 7.62 -0.80 7.24
CA LEU A 99 7.07 -0.72 5.90
C LEU A 99 7.81 -1.67 4.98
N TYR A 100 7.06 -2.47 4.22
CA TYR A 100 7.57 -3.36 3.17
C TYR A 100 7.00 -2.93 1.82
N LEU A 101 7.89 -2.73 0.86
CA LEU A 101 7.57 -2.37 -0.52
C LEU A 101 8.04 -3.52 -1.41
N ASP A 102 7.16 -3.97 -2.30
CA ASP A 102 7.41 -4.99 -3.32
C ASP A 102 8.34 -4.49 -4.44
N ASN A 103 8.40 -3.17 -4.69
CA ASN A 103 9.20 -2.59 -5.76
C ASN A 103 10.47 -1.87 -5.27
N ALA A 104 11.63 -2.49 -5.48
CA ALA A 104 12.93 -1.99 -4.98
C ALA A 104 13.40 -0.65 -5.60
N ALA A 105 12.79 -0.19 -6.69
CA ALA A 105 13.16 1.06 -7.36
C ALA A 105 12.61 2.31 -6.64
N GLU A 106 11.44 2.21 -6.02
CA GLU A 106 10.74 3.33 -5.38
C GLU A 106 11.43 3.81 -4.09
N PHE A 107 12.25 2.92 -3.51
CA PHE A 107 13.10 3.22 -2.35
C PHE A 107 14.26 4.19 -2.65
N LYS A 108 14.61 4.41 -3.93
CA LYS A 108 15.76 5.27 -4.30
C LYS A 108 15.47 6.76 -4.20
N SER A 109 14.22 7.17 -3.94
CA SER A 109 13.88 8.59 -3.92
C SER A 109 14.15 9.22 -2.54
N GLU A 110 14.84 10.36 -2.56
CA GLU A 110 14.97 11.30 -1.43
C GLU A 110 13.59 11.69 -0.86
N ALA A 111 12.57 11.75 -1.74
CA ALA A 111 11.21 12.15 -1.41
C ALA A 111 10.54 11.21 -0.39
N LEU A 112 10.69 9.88 -0.55
CA LEU A 112 10.10 8.92 0.38
C LEU A 112 10.74 9.00 1.77
N ARG A 113 12.07 9.23 1.81
CA ARG A 113 12.79 9.47 3.09
C ARG A 113 12.30 10.73 3.78
N ARG A 114 12.02 11.79 3.03
CA ARG A 114 11.48 13.05 3.58
C ARG A 114 10.08 12.87 4.14
N VAL A 115 9.18 12.16 3.46
CA VAL A 115 7.83 11.85 3.97
C VAL A 115 7.93 11.03 5.26
N ALA A 116 8.76 9.98 5.28
CA ALA A 116 8.99 9.19 6.49
C ALA A 116 9.61 10.04 7.63
N SER A 117 10.52 10.96 7.29
CA SER A 117 11.15 11.86 8.26
C SER A 117 10.21 12.95 8.77
N SER A 118 9.32 13.49 7.95
CA SER A 118 8.40 14.58 8.34
C SER A 118 7.19 14.06 9.11
N MET A 119 6.77 12.81 8.85
CA MET A 119 5.57 12.24 9.45
C MET A 119 5.77 11.65 10.86
N ALA A 120 7.02 11.40 11.32
CA ALA A 120 7.42 11.35 12.75
C ALA A 120 8.73 10.57 12.96
N SER A 121 9.55 10.97 13.92
CA SER A 121 10.69 10.22 14.48
C SER A 121 10.39 8.72 14.72
N GLY A 122 11.13 7.79 14.10
CA GLY A 122 11.08 6.34 14.42
C GLY A 122 10.47 5.37 13.40
N TRP A 123 10.28 5.74 12.12
CA TRP A 123 9.94 4.75 11.07
C TRP A 123 11.18 3.91 10.75
N THR A 124 11.03 2.58 10.70
CA THR A 124 12.04 1.70 10.11
C THR A 124 11.50 1.18 8.79
N ILE A 125 12.00 1.72 7.67
CA ILE A 125 11.63 1.21 6.35
C ILE A 125 12.49 -0.01 6.07
N ALA A 126 11.87 -1.19 6.00
CA ALA A 126 12.55 -2.44 5.71
C ALA A 126 12.41 -2.77 4.22
N ARG A 127 13.49 -3.22 3.59
CA ARG A 127 13.46 -3.68 2.21
C ARG A 127 12.98 -5.13 2.16
N TRP A 128 12.06 -5.45 1.24
CA TRP A 128 11.73 -6.83 0.91
C TRP A 128 12.85 -7.44 0.05
N ASP A 129 13.46 -8.54 0.52
CA ASP A 129 14.40 -9.37 -0.26
C ASP A 129 13.74 -10.72 -0.58
N SER A 130 13.53 -10.97 -1.88
CA SER A 130 12.94 -12.19 -2.45
C SER A 130 13.68 -13.47 -2.08
N ARG A 131 14.93 -13.42 -1.57
CA ARG A 131 15.65 -14.60 -1.08
C ARG A 131 15.10 -15.20 0.22
N THR A 132 14.22 -14.48 0.90
CA THR A 132 13.69 -14.85 2.23
C THR A 132 12.38 -15.64 2.14
N MET A 133 11.71 -15.68 0.98
CA MET A 133 10.32 -16.15 0.84
C MET A 133 10.14 -17.54 0.20
N ALA A 134 11.20 -18.26 -0.15
CA ALA A 134 11.04 -19.62 -0.67
C ALA A 134 10.58 -20.64 0.39
N ALA A 135 10.57 -20.27 1.67
CA ALA A 135 10.29 -21.18 2.78
C ALA A 135 8.84 -21.14 3.31
N SER A 136 8.02 -20.13 3.00
CA SER A 136 6.68 -19.97 3.62
C SER A 136 5.49 -19.93 2.66
N TRP A 137 5.70 -19.97 1.35
CA TRP A 137 4.59 -20.15 0.40
C TRP A 137 4.26 -21.63 0.25
N ASN A 138 3.56 -22.22 1.23
CA ASN A 138 2.88 -23.49 0.98
C ASN A 138 1.66 -23.20 0.08
N GLY A 139 1.68 -23.73 -1.14
CA GLY A 139 0.64 -23.55 -2.16
C GLY A 139 -0.67 -24.27 -1.82
N SER A 140 -1.22 -24.08 -0.62
CA SER A 140 -2.37 -24.82 -0.11
C SER A 140 -3.70 -24.06 -0.22
N SER A 141 -3.68 -22.74 -0.45
CA SER A 141 -4.91 -21.92 -0.52
C SER A 141 -5.40 -21.61 -1.94
N ALA A 142 -4.68 -22.01 -2.99
CA ALA A 142 -5.10 -21.81 -4.39
C ALA A 142 -6.11 -22.86 -4.92
N ARG A 143 -6.66 -23.73 -4.07
CA ARG A 143 -7.65 -24.76 -4.45
C ARG A 143 -8.97 -24.61 -3.71
N ARG A 144 -9.63 -23.46 -3.84
CA ARG A 144 -11.10 -23.39 -3.67
C ARG A 144 -11.73 -22.13 -4.30
N CYS A 145 -11.50 -21.92 -5.59
CA CYS A 145 -12.39 -21.14 -6.45
C CYS A 145 -12.49 -21.86 -7.80
N ARG A 146 -13.37 -22.86 -7.85
CA ARG A 146 -14.16 -23.23 -9.03
C ARG A 146 -15.60 -23.35 -8.56
#